data_AF-A0A662IJW0-F1
#
_entry.id   AF-A0A662IJW0-F1
#
_cell.length_a   1.000
_cell.length_b   1.000
_cell.length_c   1.000
_cell.angle_alpha   90.00
_cell.angle_beta   90.00
_cell.angle_gamma   90.00
#
_symmetry.space_group_name_H-M   'P 1'
#
loop_
_entity.id
_entity.type
_entity.pdbx_description
1 polymer ?
#
loop_
_entity_poly.entity_id
_entity_poly.type
_entity_poly.pdbx_seq_one_letter_code
_entity_poly.pdbx_strand_id
1 'polypeptide(L)'
;MELGRHVIIELYGCPPSVLDNEAFIKKIMTEAVKIANGNICGVFFHKFNPQGVTGVVVISESHISIHTWPEHGYAAVDVFTCGERMDPW
;
A
#
# COMPACT_ATOMS: atom_id res chain seq x y z
N MET A 1 -9.49 21.95 10.82
CA MET A 1 -8.56 20.93 11.35
C MET A 1 -8.79 19.69 10.52
N GLU A 2 -7.82 19.33 9.67
CA GLU A 2 -7.88 18.13 8.84
C GLU A 2 -7.42 16.94 9.71
N LEU A 3 -8.25 15.90 9.87
CA LEU A 3 -7.89 14.72 10.67
C LEU A 3 -6.93 13.79 9.92
N GLY A 4 -7.01 13.78 8.59
CA GLY A 4 -6.13 13.02 7.73
C GLY A 4 -6.51 13.18 6.27
N ARG A 5 -5.68 12.61 5.40
CA ARG A 5 -5.83 12.60 3.94
C ARG A 5 -5.88 11.17 3.45
N HIS A 6 -6.92 10.83 2.71
CA HIS A 6 -7.08 9.51 2.10
C HIS A 6 -7.05 9.65 0.59
N VAL A 7 -5.98 9.14 -0.01
CA VAL A 7 -5.81 9.04 -1.46
C VAL A 7 -6.14 7.62 -1.88
N ILE A 8 -7.04 7.49 -2.86
CA ILE A 8 -7.41 6.21 -3.49
C ILE A 8 -6.81 6.20 -4.88
N ILE A 9 -6.02 5.17 -5.18
CA ILE A 9 -5.21 5.08 -6.39
C ILE A 9 -5.55 3.80 -7.14
N GLU A 10 -5.86 3.98 -8.42
CA GLU A 10 -6.16 2.92 -9.38
C GLU A 10 -4.98 2.79 -10.34
N LEU A 11 -4.20 1.71 -10.22
CA LEU A 11 -3.01 1.49 -11.04
C LEU A 11 -3.31 0.46 -12.15
N TYR A 12 -3.09 0.86 -13.40
CA TYR A 12 -3.29 0.01 -14.58
C TYR A 12 -1.99 -0.19 -15.35
N GLY A 13 -1.88 -1.30 -16.07
CA GLY A 13 -0.69 -1.62 -16.88
C GLY A 13 0.53 -2.05 -16.05
N CYS A 14 0.30 -2.46 -14.81
CA CYS A 14 1.34 -2.92 -13.91
C CYS A 14 1.91 -4.28 -14.36
N PRO A 15 3.23 -4.50 -14.29
CA PRO A 15 3.82 -5.80 -14.64
C PRO A 15 3.28 -6.92 -13.74
N PRO A 16 2.73 -8.03 -14.30
CA PRO A 16 2.19 -9.12 -13.49
C PRO A 16 3.21 -9.73 -12.52
N SER A 17 4.49 -9.80 -12.93
CA SER A 17 5.58 -10.30 -12.08
C SER A 17 5.85 -9.44 -10.85
N VAL A 18 5.52 -8.15 -10.91
CA VAL A 18 5.60 -7.23 -9.76
C VAL A 18 4.37 -7.39 -8.87
N LEU A 19 3.19 -7.44 -9.49
CA LEU A 19 1.91 -7.59 -8.79
C LEU A 19 1.79 -8.91 -8.02
N ASP A 20 2.50 -9.95 -8.44
CA ASP A 20 2.51 -11.26 -7.79
C ASP A 20 3.71 -11.49 -6.84
N ASN A 21 4.50 -10.44 -6.56
CA ASN A 21 5.69 -10.52 -5.71
C ASN A 21 5.45 -9.90 -4.33
N GLU A 22 4.99 -10.70 -3.37
CA GLU A 22 4.71 -10.26 -2.00
C GLU A 22 5.90 -9.56 -1.33
N ALA A 23 7.11 -10.13 -1.47
CA ALA A 23 8.31 -9.59 -0.84
C ALA A 23 8.66 -8.20 -1.38
N PHE A 24 8.53 -8.01 -2.70
CA PHE A 24 8.73 -6.72 -3.33
C PHE A 24 7.68 -5.70 -2.90
N ILE A 25 6.39 -6.07 -2.93
CA ILE A 25 5.29 -5.19 -2.55
C ILE A 25 5.42 -4.76 -1.08
N LYS A 26 5.70 -5.71 -0.18
CA LYS A 26 5.95 -5.42 1.24
C LYS A 26 7.10 -4.44 1.43
N LYS A 27 8.20 -4.61 0.69
CA LYS A 27 9.34 -3.70 0.74
C LYS A 27 8.91 -2.28 0.33
N ILE A 28 8.32 -2.10 -0.85
CA ILE A 28 7.98 -0.75 -1.36
C ILE A 28 6.95 -0.03 -0.48
N MET A 29 5.95 -0.74 0.05
CA MET A 29 4.94 -0.12 0.92
C MET A 29 5.54 0.34 2.25
N THR A 30 6.44 -0.46 2.84
CA THR A 30 7.12 -0.06 4.08
C THR A 30 8.15 1.05 3.86
N GLU A 31 8.77 1.13 2.67
CA GLU A 31 9.62 2.25 2.26
C GLU A 31 8.79 3.53 2.06
N ALA A 32 7.60 3.44 1.45
CA ALA A 32 6.70 4.58 1.26
C ALA A 32 6.32 5.24 2.60
N VAL A 33 5.97 4.44 3.62
CA VAL A 33 5.70 4.99 4.97
C VAL A 33 6.91 5.73 5.53
N LYS A 34 8.12 5.21 5.36
CA LYS A 34 9.35 5.85 5.85
C LYS A 34 9.62 7.18 5.14
N ILE A 35 9.41 7.23 3.81
CA ILE A 35 9.57 8.46 3.01
C ILE A 35 8.57 9.52 3.46
N ALA A 36 7.33 9.12 3.73
CA ALA A 36 6.29 10.00 4.25
C ALA A 36 6.49 10.40 5.73
N ASN A 37 7.58 9.98 6.40
CA ASN A 37 7.84 10.19 7.83
C ASN A 37 6.75 9.59 8.76
N GLY A 38 6.11 8.51 8.33
CA GLY A 38 5.13 7.77 9.13
C GLY A 38 5.76 6.74 10.06
N ASN A 39 5.04 6.41 11.13
CA ASN A 39 5.42 5.35 12.08
C ASN A 39 4.61 4.07 11.79
N ILE A 40 5.30 2.96 11.55
CA ILE A 40 4.66 1.66 11.31
C ILE A 40 4.28 1.03 12.65
N CYS A 41 2.99 0.72 12.81
CA CYS A 41 2.46 -0.04 13.95
C CYS A 41 2.39 -1.55 13.65
N GLY A 42 2.23 -1.94 12.39
CA GLY A 42 2.17 -3.35 11.98
C GLY A 42 2.18 -3.53 10.47
N VAL A 43 2.57 -4.72 10.01
CA VAL A 43 2.58 -5.10 8.59
C VAL A 43 1.92 -6.46 8.42
N PHE A 44 0.99 -6.57 7.49
CA PHE A 44 0.32 -7.82 7.16
C PHE A 44 0.23 -7.97 5.65
N PHE A 45 0.69 -9.12 5.15
CA PHE A 45 0.69 -9.43 3.71
C PHE A 45 0.26 -10.88 3.52
N HIS A 46 -0.46 -11.11 2.43
CA HIS A 46 -0.91 -12.43 2.02
C HIS A 46 -0.85 -12.54 0.50
N LYS A 47 0.01 -13.43 0.00
CA LYS A 47 -0.04 -13.91 -1.37
C LYS A 47 -1.09 -15.02 -1.53
N PHE A 48 -1.97 -14.85 -2.52
CA PHE A 48 -2.99 -15.82 -2.87
C PHE A 48 -2.47 -16.86 -3.89
N ASN A 49 -3.24 -17.95 -4.03
CA ASN A 49 -3.04 -18.96 -5.06
C ASN A 49 -4.25 -18.91 -6.03
N PRO A 50 -4.05 -18.83 -7.36
CA PRO A 50 -2.77 -19.00 -8.06
C PRO A 50 -1.84 -17.77 -8.05
N GLN A 51 -2.36 -16.57 -7.83
CA GLN A 51 -1.57 -15.33 -7.87
C GLN A 51 -2.28 -14.17 -7.14
N GLY A 52 -1.57 -13.06 -6.98
CA GLY A 52 -2.09 -11.81 -6.40
C GLY A 52 -1.73 -11.66 -4.92
N VAL A 53 -1.73 -10.42 -4.44
CA VAL A 53 -1.27 -10.04 -3.11
C VAL A 53 -2.24 -9.03 -2.50
N THR A 54 -2.62 -9.26 -1.25
CA THR A 54 -3.18 -8.23 -0.38
C THR A 54 -2.15 -7.85 0.67
N GLY A 55 -1.97 -6.55 0.88
CA GLY A 55 -1.04 -5.99 1.84
C GLY A 55 -1.63 -4.82 2.59
N VAL A 56 -1.36 -4.72 3.88
CA VAL A 56 -1.70 -3.57 4.72
C VAL A 56 -0.51 -3.23 5.61
N VAL A 57 -0.11 -1.96 5.59
CA VAL A 57 0.81 -1.36 6.55
C VAL A 57 -0.01 -0.46 7.46
N VAL A 58 -0.17 -0.86 8.72
CA VAL A 58 -0.86 -0.07 9.73
C VAL A 58 0.11 0.97 10.23
N ILE A 59 -0.33 2.23 10.23
CA ILE A 59 0.44 3.37 10.75
C ILE A 59 -0.36 4.06 11.86
N SER A 60 0.24 5.01 12.57
CA SER A 60 -0.44 5.71 13.66
C SER A 60 -1.75 6.33 13.19
N GLU A 61 -2.88 5.77 13.66
CA GLU A 61 -4.26 6.22 13.41
C GLU A 61 -4.80 6.04 11.96
N SER A 62 -4.05 5.39 11.06
CA SER A 62 -4.44 5.20 9.65
C SER A 62 -3.76 3.98 9.00
N HIS A 63 -3.67 3.90 7.66
CA HIS A 63 -3.13 2.73 6.95
C HIS A 63 -2.71 3.03 5.51
N ILE A 64 -1.84 2.17 4.99
CA ILE A 64 -1.60 2.02 3.56
C ILE A 64 -1.97 0.59 3.16
N SER A 65 -2.86 0.41 2.18
CA SER A 65 -3.26 -0.91 1.68
C SER A 65 -3.04 -1.06 0.18
N ILE A 66 -2.86 -2.31 -0.26
CA ILE A 66 -2.81 -2.69 -1.66
C ILE A 66 -3.55 -4.01 -1.88
N HIS A 67 -4.26 -4.09 -3.00
CA HIS A 67 -4.85 -5.32 -3.53
C HIS A 67 -4.44 -5.44 -5.01
N THR A 68 -3.85 -6.57 -5.39
CA THR A 68 -3.35 -6.78 -6.75
C THR A 68 -4.11 -7.88 -7.50
N TRP A 69 -4.29 -7.65 -8.80
CA TRP A 69 -4.82 -8.62 -9.76
C TRP A 69 -3.85 -8.74 -10.95
N PRO A 70 -2.81 -9.60 -10.85
CA PRO A 70 -1.78 -9.74 -11.87
C PRO A 70 -2.33 -10.07 -13.27
N GLU A 71 -3.39 -10.86 -13.38
CA GLU A 71 -4.10 -11.22 -14.63
C GLU A 71 -4.68 -10.01 -15.36
N HIS A 72 -4.92 -8.92 -14.64
CA HIS A 72 -5.47 -7.68 -15.18
C HIS A 72 -4.43 -6.57 -15.25
N GLY A 73 -3.19 -6.82 -14.80
CA GLY A 73 -2.17 -5.78 -14.68
C GLY A 73 -2.64 -4.63 -13.79
N TYR A 74 -3.43 -4.94 -12.75
CA TYR A 74 -4.15 -3.95 -11.94
C TYR A 74 -3.77 -4.02 -10.46
N ALA A 75 -3.73 -2.86 -9.79
CA ALA A 75 -3.68 -2.76 -8.34
C ALA A 75 -4.53 -1.59 -7.84
N ALA A 76 -5.30 -1.86 -6.78
CA ALA A 76 -5.97 -0.85 -5.97
C ALA A 76 -5.08 -0.51 -4.77
N VAL A 77 -4.80 0.77 -4.54
CA VAL A 77 -3.99 1.24 -3.42
C VAL A 77 -4.72 2.32 -2.65
N ASP A 78 -4.73 2.21 -1.33
CA ASP A 78 -5.19 3.24 -0.42
C ASP A 78 -4.01 3.79 0.35
N VAL A 79 -3.86 5.12 0.36
CA VAL A 79 -2.91 5.83 1.20
C VAL A 79 -3.71 6.74 2.12
N PHE A 80 -3.95 6.30 3.34
CA PHE A 80 -4.57 7.11 4.37
C PHE A 80 -3.51 7.54 5.38
N THR A 81 -3.27 8.84 5.50
CA THR A 81 -2.35 9.44 6.48
C THR A 81 -3.11 10.34 7.45
N CYS A 82 -2.62 10.43 8.69
CA CYS A 82 -3.18 11.30 9.72
C CYS A 82 -2.22 12.45 10.09
N GLY A 83 -2.81 13.61 10.39
CA GLY A 83 -2.08 14.82 10.80
C GLY A 83 -1.35 15.56 9.68
N GLU A 84 -0.86 16.77 9.98
CA GLU A 84 -0.25 17.68 9.00
C GLU A 84 1.20 17.32 8.61
N ARG A 85 1.80 16.33 9.27
CA ARG A 85 3.23 15.98 9.09
C ARG A 85 3.49 14.90 8.06
N MET A 86 2.47 14.13 7.68
CA MET A 86 2.62 12.99 6.78
C MET A 86 2.00 13.33 5.42
N ASP A 87 2.85 13.40 4.41
CA ASP A 87 2.44 13.72 3.04
C ASP A 87 2.02 12.43 2.31
N PRO A 88 0.77 12.30 1.82
CA PRO A 88 0.32 11.12 1.10
C PRO A 88 0.74 11.08 -0.38
N TRP A 89 1.43 12.11 -0.89
CA TRP A 89 1.82 12.27 -2.31
C TRP A 89 3.21 11.73 -2.64
#